data_AF-A0A968V1Z9-F1
#
_entry.id   AF-A0A968V1Z9-F1
#
_cell.length_a   1.000
_cell.length_b   1.000
_cell.length_c   1.000
_cell.angle_alpha   90.00
_cell.angle_beta   90.00
_cell.angle_gamma   90.00
#
_symmetry.space_group_name_H-M   'P 1'
#
loop_
_entity.id
_entity.type
_entity.pdbx_description
1 polymer ?
#
loop_
_entity_poly.entity_id
_entity_poly.type
_entity_poly.pdbx_seq_one_letter_code
_entity_poly.pdbx_strand_id
1 'polypeptide(L)'
;MQRPDSIQTLLPVQTQTVLDFLNKAQRVEDLTNIQPYRPDLAEADFASYSIGEKSAQNLLDARSILRAQRYNSIEEVLAVEGIGENKVLDIVEFIWQPAEEIFKQELFEKTLGDNWTVDYWRYALSPEEFGQLNESEALLQAFIAGKILDIANAKHNNYLIGALAKALLQKSYPDRVQGLTAEIQFASWWMRFDEDNWFNFNTISSIISPFINYYDKQPGAYIDLVFTE
;
A
#
# COMPACT_ATOMS: atom_id res chain seq x y z
N MET A 1 11.35 2.65 0.56
CA MET A 1 10.80 3.97 0.12
C MET A 1 11.61 5.05 0.81
N GLN A 2 12.10 6.08 0.10
CA GLN A 2 12.88 7.14 0.72
C GLN A 2 12.01 7.95 1.69
N ARG A 3 12.59 8.38 2.82
CA ARG A 3 11.98 9.33 3.75
C ARG A 3 11.58 10.59 2.96
N PRO A 4 10.36 11.14 3.15
CA PRO A 4 10.00 12.40 2.52
C PRO A 4 10.97 13.50 2.94
N ASP A 5 11.37 14.35 1.99
CA ASP A 5 12.36 15.40 2.24
C ASP A 5 11.81 16.55 3.09
N SER A 6 10.49 16.73 3.09
CA SER A 6 9.79 17.73 3.90
C SER A 6 8.32 17.38 4.14
N ILE A 7 7.70 17.97 5.16
CA ILE A 7 6.26 17.78 5.44
C ILE A 7 5.36 18.25 4.29
N GLN A 8 5.80 19.21 3.48
CA GLN A 8 5.04 19.71 2.32
C GLN A 8 5.04 18.70 1.16
N THR A 9 5.96 17.73 1.17
CA THR A 9 6.01 16.63 0.20
C THR A 9 5.19 15.42 0.63
N LEU A 10 4.59 15.45 1.83
CA LEU A 10 3.76 14.34 2.30
C LEU A 10 2.54 14.16 1.39
N LEU A 11 2.36 12.91 0.95
CA LEU A 11 1.15 12.51 0.25
C LEU A 11 -0.05 12.61 1.19
N PRO A 12 -1.26 12.94 0.69
CA PRO A 12 -2.45 13.03 1.55
C PRO A 12 -2.72 11.77 2.38
N VAL A 13 -2.41 10.60 1.84
CA VAL A 13 -2.52 9.33 2.55
C VAL A 13 -1.49 9.18 3.66
N GLN A 14 -0.26 9.70 3.50
CA GLN A 14 0.76 9.73 4.54
C GLN A 14 0.33 10.64 5.69
N THR A 15 -0.15 11.83 5.33
CA THR A 15 -0.74 12.79 6.28
C THR A 15 -1.87 12.14 7.08
N GLN A 16 -2.82 11.49 6.41
CA GLN A 16 -3.93 10.83 7.11
C GLN A 16 -3.45 9.69 8.02
N THR A 17 -2.51 8.86 7.58
CA THR A 17 -1.97 7.76 8.40
C THR A 17 -1.26 8.28 9.65
N VAL A 18 -0.49 9.37 9.56
CA VAL A 18 0.11 10.03 10.73
C VAL A 18 -0.97 10.51 11.70
N LEU A 19 -1.98 11.21 11.19
CA LEU A 19 -3.06 11.72 12.04
C LEU A 19 -3.84 10.58 12.71
N ASP A 20 -4.17 9.52 11.98
CA ASP A 20 -4.87 8.36 12.51
C ASP A 20 -4.03 7.65 13.58
N PHE A 21 -2.73 7.49 13.36
CA PHE A 21 -1.81 6.92 14.33
C PHE A 21 -1.77 7.76 15.63
N LEU A 22 -1.54 9.06 15.49
CA LEU A 22 -1.47 9.98 16.63
C LEU A 22 -2.80 10.09 17.37
N ASN A 23 -3.94 9.98 16.68
CA ASN A 23 -5.27 10.02 17.29
C ASN A 23 -5.69 8.70 17.97
N LYS A 24 -5.10 7.57 17.57
CA LYS A 24 -5.36 6.27 18.19
C LYS A 24 -4.55 6.06 19.48
N ALA A 25 -3.34 6.62 19.57
CA ALA A 25 -2.48 6.50 20.75
C ALA A 25 -3.21 6.92 22.04
N GLN A 26 -3.18 6.13 23.09
CA GLN A 26 -3.83 6.43 24.37
C GLN A 26 -2.81 6.72 25.48
N ARG A 27 -1.58 6.25 25.33
CA ARG A 27 -0.52 6.36 26.34
C ARG A 27 0.81 6.71 25.68
N VAL A 28 1.77 7.18 26.49
CA VAL A 28 3.10 7.60 26.02
C VAL A 28 3.78 6.44 25.29
N GLU A 29 3.63 5.22 25.79
CA GLU A 29 4.25 4.02 25.24
C GLU A 29 3.77 3.70 23.81
N ASP A 30 2.56 4.11 23.44
CA ASP A 30 2.03 3.93 22.09
C ASP A 30 2.79 4.78 21.05
N LEU A 31 3.49 5.83 21.50
CA LEU A 31 4.26 6.76 20.68
C LEU A 31 5.78 6.57 20.82
N THR A 32 6.26 6.04 21.94
CA THR A 32 7.70 5.87 22.20
C THR A 32 8.22 4.48 21.80
N ASN A 33 7.37 3.45 21.85
CA ASN A 33 7.75 2.07 21.50
C ASN A 33 7.33 1.67 20.08
N ILE A 34 7.37 2.63 19.14
CA ILE A 34 7.04 2.36 17.75
C ILE A 34 8.14 1.48 17.16
N GLN A 35 7.77 0.28 16.71
CA GLN A 35 8.69 -0.58 15.97
C GLN A 35 8.81 -0.04 14.54
N PRO A 36 10.02 0.24 14.05
CA PRO A 36 10.22 0.70 12.68
C PRO A 36 9.81 -0.36 11.68
N TYR A 37 9.02 0.06 10.70
CA TYR A 37 8.86 -0.74 9.50
C TYR A 37 9.94 -0.43 8.46
N ARG A 38 11.10 -1.05 8.64
CA ARG A 38 12.24 -0.96 7.74
C ARG A 38 12.98 -2.30 7.74
N PRO A 39 12.54 -3.27 6.90
CA PRO A 39 13.21 -4.56 6.79
C PRO A 39 14.65 -4.46 6.24
N ASP A 40 15.06 -3.28 5.76
CA ASP A 40 16.32 -2.97 5.11
C ASP A 40 17.36 -2.25 6.00
N LEU A 41 17.02 -1.83 7.21
CA LEU A 41 17.92 -1.11 8.12
C LEU A 41 18.24 -1.94 9.38
N ALA A 42 19.47 -1.79 9.90
CA ALA A 42 19.89 -2.48 11.12
C ALA A 42 19.31 -1.79 12.36
N GLU A 43 19.01 -2.55 13.43
CA GLU A 43 18.44 -2.04 14.68
C GLU A 43 19.18 -0.81 15.27
N ALA A 44 20.50 -0.75 15.07
CA ALA A 44 21.36 0.33 15.55
C ALA A 44 21.08 1.70 14.88
N ASP A 45 20.54 1.70 13.65
CA ASP A 45 20.28 2.92 12.88
C ASP A 45 18.97 3.61 13.31
N PHE A 46 18.12 2.94 14.10
CA PHE A 46 16.84 3.50 14.56
C PHE A 46 16.93 4.28 15.87
N ALA A 47 18.03 4.13 16.62
CA ALA A 47 18.18 4.73 17.95
C ALA A 47 18.07 6.28 17.94
N SER A 48 18.32 6.93 16.81
CA SER A 48 18.29 8.39 16.65
C SER A 48 16.92 8.98 16.28
N TYR A 49 15.92 8.17 15.95
CA TYR A 49 14.68 8.66 15.32
C TYR A 49 13.43 8.56 16.23
N SER A 50 13.55 8.09 17.47
CA SER A 50 12.40 7.88 18.36
C SER A 50 11.75 9.18 18.88
N ILE A 51 10.43 9.15 19.07
CA ILE A 51 9.74 10.16 19.88
C ILE A 51 10.16 9.92 21.35
N GLY A 52 10.78 10.92 21.98
CA GLY A 52 11.06 10.85 23.41
C GLY A 52 9.79 11.01 24.25
N GLU A 53 9.78 10.42 25.45
CA GLU A 53 8.63 10.41 26.38
C GLU A 53 8.00 11.80 26.58
N LYS A 54 8.82 12.85 26.73
CA LYS A 54 8.32 14.22 26.90
C LYS A 54 7.56 14.72 25.66
N SER A 55 8.08 14.46 24.46
CA SER A 55 7.40 14.82 23.21
C SER A 55 6.10 14.02 23.04
N ALA A 56 6.10 12.73 23.41
CA ALA A 56 4.91 11.89 23.40
C ALA A 56 3.84 12.37 24.39
N GLN A 57 4.23 12.74 25.61
CA GLN A 57 3.31 13.31 26.60
C GLN A 57 2.71 14.63 26.10
N ASN A 58 3.55 15.52 25.54
CA ASN A 58 3.09 16.78 24.97
C ASN A 58 2.06 16.57 23.84
N LEU A 59 2.24 15.54 22.99
CA LEU A 59 1.26 15.18 21.97
C LEU A 59 -0.07 14.73 22.59
N LEU A 60 -0.05 13.87 23.60
CA LEU A 60 -1.29 13.42 24.25
C LEU A 60 -2.01 14.58 24.95
N ASP A 61 -1.26 15.43 25.65
CA ASP A 61 -1.79 16.59 26.37
C ASP A 61 -2.39 17.61 25.39
N ALA A 62 -1.66 17.96 24.33
CA ALA A 62 -2.12 18.89 23.31
C ALA A 62 -3.35 18.36 22.57
N ARG A 63 -3.43 17.05 22.31
CA ARG A 63 -4.61 16.44 21.71
C ARG A 63 -5.83 16.55 22.63
N SER A 64 -5.66 16.34 23.93
CA SER A 64 -6.77 16.33 24.91
C SER A 64 -7.52 17.67 25.02
N ILE A 65 -6.85 18.79 24.71
CA ILE A 65 -7.42 20.14 24.76
C ILE A 65 -8.07 20.58 23.44
N LEU A 66 -7.93 19.80 22.36
CA LEU A 66 -8.59 20.09 21.09
C LEU A 66 -10.10 19.84 21.19
N ARG A 67 -10.88 20.60 20.43
CA ARG A 67 -12.36 20.57 20.47
C ARG A 67 -12.95 19.17 20.26
N ALA A 68 -12.33 18.37 19.40
CA ALA A 68 -12.73 17.00 19.09
C ALA A 68 -11.78 15.95 19.70
N GLN A 69 -10.88 16.38 20.58
CA GLN A 69 -9.82 15.56 21.18
C GLN A 69 -9.01 14.75 20.15
N ARG A 70 -8.81 15.37 18.97
CA ARG A 70 -8.11 14.76 17.83
C ARG A 70 -7.44 15.84 16.99
N TYR A 71 -6.30 15.50 16.42
CA TYR A 71 -5.64 16.27 15.38
C TYR A 71 -6.38 16.11 14.05
N ASN A 72 -6.60 17.21 13.35
CA ASN A 72 -7.24 17.27 12.03
C ASN A 72 -6.24 17.71 10.93
N SER A 73 -5.07 18.21 11.31
CA SER A 73 -4.02 18.60 10.36
C SER A 73 -2.61 18.46 10.95
N ILE A 74 -1.60 18.42 10.08
CA ILE A 74 -0.19 18.32 10.50
C ILE A 74 0.26 19.62 11.17
N GLU A 75 -0.33 20.76 10.83
CA GLU A 75 -0.05 22.06 11.46
C GLU A 75 -0.44 22.05 12.95
N GLU A 76 -1.56 21.40 13.31
CA GLU A 76 -1.93 21.21 14.72
C GLU A 76 -0.91 20.34 15.48
N VAL A 77 -0.30 19.36 14.80
CA VAL A 77 0.75 18.50 15.35
C VAL A 77 2.06 19.28 15.55
N LEU A 78 2.43 20.12 14.58
CA LEU A 78 3.64 20.96 14.63
C LEU A 78 3.54 22.11 15.64
N ALA A 79 2.33 22.50 16.05
CA ALA A 79 2.12 23.47 17.11
C ALA A 79 2.47 22.93 18.50
N VAL A 80 2.68 21.62 18.64
CA VAL A 80 3.01 20.97 19.91
C VAL A 80 4.47 21.21 20.28
N GLU A 81 4.71 21.63 21.53
CA GLU A 81 6.06 21.88 22.02
C GLU A 81 6.94 20.62 21.92
N GLY A 82 8.12 20.77 21.33
CA GLY A 82 9.05 19.67 21.15
C GLY A 82 8.70 18.73 19.99
N ILE A 83 7.74 19.10 19.13
CA ILE A 83 7.42 18.43 17.86
C ILE A 83 7.83 19.34 16.71
N GLY A 84 8.95 19.00 16.07
CA GLY A 84 9.40 19.67 14.85
C GLY A 84 9.08 18.82 13.62
N GLU A 85 9.28 19.42 12.43
CA GLU A 85 9.12 18.76 11.14
C GLU A 85 9.83 17.40 11.07
N ASN A 86 11.10 17.34 11.50
CA ASN A 86 11.86 16.10 11.53
C ASN A 86 11.15 14.98 12.30
N LYS A 87 10.50 15.28 13.43
CA LYS A 87 9.80 14.26 14.22
C LYS A 87 8.54 13.74 13.52
N VAL A 88 7.84 14.60 12.77
CA VAL A 88 6.71 14.18 11.93
C VAL A 88 7.21 13.27 10.82
N LEU A 89 8.32 13.61 10.18
CA LEU A 89 8.94 12.77 9.15
C LEU A 89 9.45 11.44 9.71
N ASP A 90 9.97 11.45 10.94
CA ASP A 90 10.37 10.23 11.65
C ASP A 90 9.14 9.35 11.89
N ILE A 91 8.04 9.90 12.42
CA ILE A 91 6.77 9.17 12.59
C ILE A 91 6.35 8.52 11.27
N VAL A 92 6.33 9.29 10.17
CA VAL A 92 6.02 8.77 8.85
C VAL A 92 6.94 7.61 8.53
N GLU A 93 8.26 7.77 8.66
CA GLU A 93 9.22 6.72 8.39
C GLU A 93 9.03 5.45 9.23
N PHE A 94 8.61 5.57 10.50
CA PHE A 94 8.38 4.43 11.39
C PHE A 94 7.09 3.67 11.05
N ILE A 95 5.99 4.39 10.84
CA ILE A 95 4.65 3.77 10.73
C ILE A 95 4.26 3.50 9.28
N TRP A 96 4.91 4.16 8.32
CA TRP A 96 4.51 4.10 6.93
C TRP A 96 5.08 2.89 6.23
N GLN A 97 4.17 2.01 5.85
CA GLN A 97 4.43 0.91 4.94
C GLN A 97 3.78 1.25 3.60
N PRO A 98 4.48 1.09 2.46
CA PRO A 98 3.83 1.16 1.16
C PRO A 98 2.69 0.16 1.10
N ALA A 99 1.54 0.54 0.53
CA ALA A 99 0.39 -0.36 0.41
C ALA A 99 0.76 -1.69 -0.27
N GLU A 100 1.67 -1.65 -1.24
CA GLU A 100 2.26 -2.83 -1.90
C GLU A 100 2.89 -3.81 -0.91
N GLU A 101 3.65 -3.32 0.07
CA GLU A 101 4.33 -4.19 1.04
C GLU A 101 3.36 -4.72 2.10
N ILE A 102 2.36 -3.91 2.52
CA ILE A 102 1.25 -4.40 3.36
C ILE A 102 0.51 -5.52 2.65
N PHE A 103 0.13 -5.29 1.38
CA PHE A 103 -0.54 -6.28 0.56
C PHE A 103 0.29 -7.55 0.42
N LYS A 104 1.60 -7.42 0.14
CA LYS A 104 2.50 -8.54 0.01
C LYS A 104 2.58 -9.36 1.30
N GLN A 105 2.73 -8.70 2.45
CA GLN A 105 2.79 -9.37 3.75
C GLN A 105 1.48 -10.09 4.08
N GLU A 106 0.34 -9.41 3.93
CA GLU A 106 -0.96 -10.01 4.24
C GLU A 106 -1.32 -11.16 3.28
N LEU A 107 -1.06 -10.99 1.98
CA LEU A 107 -1.39 -12.01 0.99
C LEU A 107 -0.36 -13.15 0.95
N PHE A 108 0.92 -12.85 0.73
CA PHE A 108 1.94 -13.87 0.47
C PHE A 108 2.55 -14.48 1.73
N GLU A 109 2.67 -13.72 2.83
CA GLU A 109 3.33 -14.22 4.03
C GLU A 109 2.34 -14.78 5.07
N LYS A 110 1.12 -14.24 5.12
CA LYS A 110 0.10 -14.64 6.11
C LYS A 110 -1.01 -15.51 5.55
N THR A 111 -1.47 -15.23 4.33
CA THR A 111 -2.64 -15.92 3.76
C THR A 111 -2.23 -17.12 2.90
N LEU A 112 -1.23 -16.96 2.06
CA LEU A 112 -0.63 -18.05 1.31
C LEU A 112 0.25 -18.85 2.28
N GLY A 113 -0.24 -20.03 2.67
CA GLY A 113 0.50 -20.92 3.56
C GLY A 113 1.82 -21.41 2.96
N ASP A 114 2.62 -22.13 3.77
CA ASP A 114 3.97 -22.60 3.43
C ASP A 114 4.03 -23.53 2.19
N ASN A 115 2.89 -24.02 1.71
CA ASN A 115 2.78 -24.87 0.53
C ASN A 115 2.91 -24.09 -0.79
N TRP A 116 2.87 -22.76 -0.76
CA TRP A 116 3.05 -21.92 -1.94
C TRP A 116 4.38 -21.17 -1.87
N THR A 117 5.19 -21.29 -2.92
CA THR A 117 6.31 -20.38 -3.16
C THR A 117 5.86 -19.37 -4.18
N VAL A 118 5.54 -18.16 -3.73
CA VAL A 118 5.16 -17.06 -4.63
C VAL A 118 6.29 -16.06 -4.70
N ASP A 119 6.75 -15.81 -5.92
CA ASP A 119 7.70 -14.74 -6.18
C ASP A 119 6.95 -13.44 -6.48
N TYR A 120 7.54 -12.35 -6.02
CA TYR A 120 7.02 -11.01 -6.24
C TYR A 120 7.88 -10.26 -7.27
N TRP A 121 7.23 -9.62 -8.24
CA TRP A 121 7.90 -8.77 -9.22
C TRP A 121 7.25 -7.38 -9.27
N ARG A 122 8.11 -6.37 -9.33
CA ARG A 122 7.72 -4.97 -9.47
C ARG A 122 8.31 -4.37 -10.73
N TYR A 123 7.50 -3.56 -11.40
CA TYR A 123 7.91 -2.76 -12.55
C TYR A 123 7.58 -1.30 -12.29
N ALA A 124 8.59 -0.44 -12.36
CA ALA A 124 8.38 1.00 -12.35
C ALA A 124 7.93 1.46 -13.74
N LEU A 125 6.94 2.35 -13.78
CA LEU A 125 6.45 2.99 -15.01
C LEU A 125 6.59 4.49 -14.84
N SER A 126 6.95 5.19 -15.91
CA SER A 126 6.84 6.64 -15.96
C SER A 126 5.36 7.06 -16.01
N PRO A 127 5.03 8.32 -15.66
CA PRO A 127 3.66 8.83 -15.79
C PRO A 127 3.12 8.72 -17.22
N GLU A 128 3.97 8.94 -18.22
CA GLU A 128 3.61 8.84 -19.64
C GLU A 128 3.34 7.38 -20.05
N GLU A 129 4.21 6.45 -19.66
CA GLU A 129 4.02 5.02 -19.91
C GLU A 129 2.74 4.51 -19.25
N PHE A 130 2.49 4.92 -18.01
CA PHE A 130 1.25 4.57 -17.30
C PHE A 130 0.03 5.15 -18.00
N GLY A 131 0.08 6.42 -18.42
CA GLY A 131 -0.98 7.07 -19.18
C GLY A 131 -1.37 6.28 -20.42
N GLN A 132 -0.37 5.91 -21.24
CA GLN A 132 -0.59 5.11 -22.46
C GLN A 132 -1.20 3.74 -22.17
N LEU A 133 -0.74 3.06 -21.12
CA LEU A 133 -1.29 1.76 -20.73
C LEU A 133 -2.74 1.86 -20.23
N ASN A 134 -3.10 2.98 -19.61
CA ASN A 134 -4.43 3.22 -19.07
C ASN A 134 -5.46 3.65 -20.14
N GLU A 135 -5.01 4.00 -21.35
CA GLU A 135 -5.90 4.36 -22.47
C GLU A 135 -6.79 3.18 -22.93
N SER A 136 -6.33 1.94 -22.74
CA SER A 136 -7.07 0.76 -23.15
C SER A 136 -6.72 -0.45 -22.30
N GLU A 137 -7.75 -1.20 -21.89
CA GLU A 137 -7.61 -2.48 -21.21
C GLU A 137 -6.72 -3.46 -21.99
N ALA A 138 -6.81 -3.47 -23.33
CA ALA A 138 -6.01 -4.35 -24.17
C ALA A 138 -4.51 -4.02 -24.10
N LEU A 139 -4.14 -2.74 -23.95
CA LEU A 139 -2.75 -2.31 -23.83
C LEU A 139 -2.17 -2.72 -22.47
N LEU A 140 -2.92 -2.50 -21.39
CA LEU A 140 -2.53 -2.94 -20.05
C LEU A 140 -2.38 -4.47 -19.98
N GLN A 141 -3.34 -5.21 -20.52
CA GLN A 141 -3.27 -6.68 -20.60
C GLN A 141 -2.06 -7.17 -21.38
N ALA A 142 -1.79 -6.58 -22.56
CA ALA A 142 -0.64 -6.93 -23.38
C ALA A 142 0.69 -6.67 -22.67
N PHE A 143 0.79 -5.56 -21.94
CA PHE A 143 1.94 -5.22 -21.12
C PHE A 143 2.18 -6.26 -20.01
N ILE A 144 1.15 -6.55 -19.19
CA ILE A 144 1.24 -7.53 -18.09
C ILE A 144 1.64 -8.90 -18.63
N ALA A 145 0.99 -9.35 -19.71
CA ALA A 145 1.28 -10.63 -20.33
C ALA A 145 2.71 -10.71 -20.89
N GLY A 146 3.23 -9.60 -21.43
CA GLY A 146 4.63 -9.48 -21.86
C GLY A 146 5.60 -9.66 -20.69
N LYS A 147 5.35 -9.00 -19.55
CA LYS A 147 6.20 -9.14 -18.36
C LYS A 147 6.21 -10.55 -17.79
N ILE A 148 5.08 -11.23 -17.76
CA ILE A 148 4.99 -12.61 -17.30
C ILE A 148 5.73 -13.57 -18.22
N LEU A 149 5.67 -13.35 -19.54
CA LEU A 149 6.47 -14.10 -20.50
C LEU A 149 7.98 -13.91 -20.23
N ASP A 150 8.42 -12.67 -20.02
CA ASP A 150 9.82 -12.36 -19.73
C ASP A 150 10.30 -13.05 -18.43
N ILE A 151 9.48 -12.99 -17.37
CA ILE A 151 9.74 -13.67 -16.10
C ILE A 151 9.85 -15.19 -16.29
N ALA A 152 8.87 -15.80 -16.96
CA ALA A 152 8.83 -17.25 -17.16
C ALA A 152 10.03 -17.74 -17.99
N ASN A 153 10.42 -16.98 -19.01
CA ASN A 153 11.62 -17.25 -19.80
C ASN A 153 12.89 -17.13 -18.95
N ALA A 154 13.04 -16.04 -18.21
CA ALA A 154 14.24 -15.81 -17.41
C ALA A 154 14.41 -16.86 -16.29
N LYS A 155 13.32 -17.22 -15.60
CA LYS A 155 13.36 -18.12 -14.43
C LYS A 155 13.37 -19.60 -14.79
N HIS A 156 12.61 -19.99 -15.82
CA HIS A 156 12.39 -21.40 -16.15
C HIS A 156 12.97 -21.82 -17.50
N ASN A 157 13.58 -20.88 -18.25
CA ASN A 157 14.06 -21.10 -19.62
C ASN A 157 13.00 -21.77 -20.52
N ASN A 158 11.73 -21.41 -20.31
CA ASN A 158 10.60 -22.09 -20.92
C ASN A 158 9.60 -21.10 -21.51
N TYR A 159 9.78 -20.85 -22.81
CA TYR A 159 8.92 -20.00 -23.61
C TYR A 159 7.48 -20.47 -23.67
N LEU A 160 7.24 -21.79 -23.64
CA LEU A 160 5.88 -22.33 -23.73
C LEU A 160 5.06 -21.98 -22.48
N ILE A 161 5.69 -21.97 -21.29
CA ILE A 161 5.02 -21.55 -20.05
C ILE A 161 4.63 -20.08 -20.12
N GLY A 162 5.54 -19.20 -20.57
CA GLY A 162 5.23 -17.78 -20.70
C GLY A 162 4.18 -17.50 -21.78
N ALA A 163 4.23 -18.22 -22.91
CA ALA A 163 3.23 -18.10 -23.97
C ALA A 163 1.84 -18.58 -23.52
N LEU A 164 1.80 -19.67 -22.73
CA LEU A 164 0.57 -20.16 -22.11
C LEU A 164 0.02 -19.18 -21.08
N ALA A 165 0.86 -18.64 -20.19
CA ALA A 165 0.46 -17.65 -19.20
C ALA A 165 -0.10 -16.37 -19.87
N LYS A 166 0.55 -15.91 -20.94
CA LYS A 166 0.04 -14.82 -21.80
C LYS A 166 -1.33 -15.14 -22.38
N ALA A 167 -1.50 -16.32 -22.98
CA ALA A 167 -2.76 -16.73 -23.57
C ALA A 167 -3.88 -16.90 -22.51
N LEU A 168 -3.55 -17.37 -21.31
CA LEU A 168 -4.48 -17.48 -20.19
C LEU A 168 -4.88 -16.09 -19.69
N LEU A 169 -3.96 -15.16 -19.50
CA LEU A 169 -4.31 -13.80 -19.07
C LEU A 169 -5.19 -13.07 -20.08
N GLN A 170 -4.97 -13.26 -21.38
CA GLN A 170 -5.81 -12.67 -22.42
C GLN A 170 -7.20 -13.30 -22.51
N LYS A 171 -7.40 -14.51 -21.97
CA LYS A 171 -8.68 -15.22 -21.95
C LYS A 171 -9.40 -15.17 -20.60
N SER A 172 -8.64 -15.00 -19.51
CA SER A 172 -9.07 -15.11 -18.13
C SER A 172 -8.96 -13.79 -17.37
N TYR A 173 -8.60 -12.69 -18.06
CA TYR A 173 -8.78 -11.36 -17.48
C TYR A 173 -10.22 -11.23 -17.03
N PRO A 174 -10.50 -10.70 -15.82
CA PRO A 174 -11.84 -10.73 -15.28
C PRO A 174 -12.81 -10.14 -16.30
N ASP A 175 -13.85 -10.90 -16.65
CA ASP A 175 -15.04 -10.33 -17.27
C ASP A 175 -15.41 -9.15 -16.38
N ARG A 176 -15.21 -7.93 -16.87
CA ARG A 176 -15.48 -6.72 -16.09
C ARG A 176 -16.99 -6.71 -15.84
N VAL A 177 -17.39 -7.08 -14.62
CA VAL A 177 -18.80 -7.02 -14.23
C VAL A 177 -19.08 -5.57 -13.87
N GLN A 178 -19.81 -4.88 -14.75
CA GLN A 178 -20.26 -3.52 -14.48
C GLN A 178 -20.98 -3.44 -13.14
N GLY A 179 -20.62 -2.45 -12.32
CA GLY A 179 -21.21 -2.24 -11.00
C GLY A 179 -20.50 -2.93 -9.83
N LEU A 180 -19.46 -3.74 -10.07
CA LEU A 180 -18.61 -4.28 -9.00
C LEU A 180 -17.37 -3.41 -8.79
N THR A 181 -16.96 -3.22 -7.53
CA THR A 181 -15.71 -2.53 -7.20
C THR A 181 -14.50 -3.35 -7.66
N ALA A 182 -13.36 -2.70 -7.91
CA ALA A 182 -12.14 -3.35 -8.39
C ALA A 182 -11.66 -4.47 -7.43
N GLU A 183 -11.83 -4.24 -6.13
CA GLU A 183 -11.63 -5.23 -5.07
C GLU A 183 -12.44 -6.51 -5.27
N ILE A 184 -13.75 -6.36 -5.47
CA ILE A 184 -14.67 -7.49 -5.63
C ILE A 184 -14.31 -8.26 -6.91
N GLN A 185 -13.94 -7.56 -7.97
CA GLN A 185 -13.51 -8.18 -9.22
C GLN A 185 -12.23 -9.01 -9.02
N PHE A 186 -11.24 -8.47 -8.29
CA PHE A 186 -10.00 -9.19 -8.02
C PHE A 186 -10.22 -10.39 -7.09
N ALA A 187 -11.02 -10.24 -6.03
CA ALA A 187 -11.37 -11.36 -5.15
C ALA A 187 -12.14 -12.46 -5.90
N SER A 188 -13.04 -12.08 -6.81
CA SER A 188 -13.75 -13.03 -7.67
C SER A 188 -12.81 -13.76 -8.64
N TRP A 189 -11.78 -13.09 -9.15
CA TRP A 189 -10.77 -13.72 -9.98
C TRP A 189 -9.97 -14.78 -9.22
N TRP A 190 -9.53 -14.50 -7.98
CA TRP A 190 -8.86 -15.49 -7.14
C TRP A 190 -9.72 -16.72 -6.86
N MET A 191 -11.02 -16.54 -6.62
CA MET A 191 -11.94 -17.68 -6.46
C MET A 191 -12.07 -18.54 -7.72
N ARG A 192 -12.02 -17.93 -8.91
CA ARG A 192 -12.04 -18.68 -10.19
C ARG A 192 -10.70 -19.36 -10.47
N PHE A 193 -9.60 -18.75 -10.04
CA PHE A 193 -8.27 -19.32 -10.20
C PHE A 193 -8.08 -20.59 -9.37
N ASP A 194 -8.71 -20.62 -8.19
CA ASP A 194 -8.64 -21.73 -7.25
C ASP A 194 -10.05 -22.16 -6.82
N GLU A 195 -10.75 -22.84 -7.73
CA GLU A 195 -12.10 -23.37 -7.49
C GLU A 195 -12.15 -24.40 -6.32
N ASP A 196 -11.00 -24.80 -5.77
CA ASP A 196 -10.83 -25.86 -4.77
C ASP A 196 -10.74 -25.39 -3.29
N ASN A 197 -11.14 -24.14 -2.99
CA ASN A 197 -11.45 -23.62 -1.63
C ASN A 197 -10.29 -23.14 -0.73
N TRP A 198 -9.07 -22.89 -1.22
CA TRP A 198 -8.03 -22.34 -0.33
C TRP A 198 -8.18 -20.84 -0.07
N PHE A 199 -8.86 -20.10 -0.96
CA PHE A 199 -9.07 -18.66 -0.79
C PHE A 199 -10.53 -18.30 -0.46
N ASN A 200 -10.70 -17.67 0.70
CA ASN A 200 -11.98 -17.07 1.08
C ASN A 200 -12.12 -15.69 0.44
N PHE A 201 -13.24 -15.46 -0.28
CA PHE A 201 -13.58 -14.17 -0.89
C PHE A 201 -13.42 -12.99 0.08
N ASN A 202 -13.97 -13.10 1.29
CA ASN A 202 -13.96 -12.01 2.28
C ASN A 202 -12.54 -11.73 2.75
N THR A 203 -11.71 -12.76 2.91
CA THR A 203 -10.29 -12.61 3.25
C THR A 203 -9.56 -11.84 2.16
N ILE A 204 -9.66 -12.30 0.91
CA ILE A 204 -9.00 -11.65 -0.23
C ILE A 204 -9.48 -10.21 -0.40
N SER A 205 -10.79 -9.96 -0.40
CA SER A 205 -11.35 -8.60 -0.48
C SER A 205 -10.78 -7.72 0.64
N SER A 206 -10.79 -8.18 1.90
CA SER A 206 -10.30 -7.40 3.04
C SER A 206 -8.81 -7.06 3.00
N ILE A 207 -7.98 -7.88 2.32
CA ILE A 207 -6.56 -7.63 2.13
C ILE A 207 -6.33 -6.58 1.03
N ILE A 208 -7.17 -6.57 -0.01
CA ILE A 208 -7.03 -5.70 -1.17
C ILE A 208 -7.68 -4.34 -0.93
N SER A 209 -8.72 -4.25 -0.11
CA SER A 209 -9.39 -2.97 0.14
C SER A 209 -8.45 -1.88 0.56
N PRO A 210 -7.59 -2.09 1.55
CA PRO A 210 -6.65 -1.07 1.96
C PRO A 210 -5.71 -0.67 0.81
N PHE A 211 -5.31 -1.61 -0.04
CA PHE A 211 -4.45 -1.35 -1.19
C PHE A 211 -5.13 -0.49 -2.26
N ILE A 212 -6.36 -0.82 -2.67
CA ILE A 212 -7.07 -0.04 -3.69
C ILE A 212 -7.46 1.34 -3.15
N ASN A 213 -8.01 1.39 -1.93
CA ASN A 213 -8.39 2.64 -1.27
C ASN A 213 -7.19 3.54 -0.94
N TYR A 214 -5.98 2.99 -0.85
CA TYR A 214 -4.75 3.77 -0.69
C TYR A 214 -4.50 4.67 -1.90
N TYR A 215 -4.76 4.18 -3.13
CA TYR A 215 -4.55 4.94 -4.35
C TYR A 215 -5.73 5.86 -4.67
N ASP A 216 -6.97 5.48 -4.36
CA ASP A 216 -8.16 6.35 -4.53
C ASP A 216 -8.08 7.66 -3.71
N LYS A 217 -7.27 7.71 -2.66
CA LYS A 217 -7.06 8.90 -1.80
C LYS A 217 -5.97 9.85 -2.30
N GLN A 218 -5.32 9.56 -3.43
CA GLN A 218 -4.31 10.46 -4.02
C GLN A 218 -4.97 11.41 -5.05
N PRO A 219 -4.82 12.74 -4.91
CA PRO A 219 -5.22 13.69 -5.96
C PRO A 219 -4.45 13.37 -7.24
N GLY A 220 -5.17 13.02 -8.31
CA GLY A 220 -4.59 12.61 -9.60
C GLY A 220 -4.52 11.09 -9.82
N ALA A 221 -4.85 10.28 -8.81
CA ALA A 221 -5.13 8.86 -8.97
C ALA A 221 -6.65 8.61 -9.05
N TYR A 222 -7.37 9.53 -9.69
CA TYR A 222 -8.64 9.16 -10.29
C TYR A 222 -8.30 8.06 -11.28
N ILE A 223 -8.60 6.81 -10.92
CA ILE A 223 -9.12 5.90 -11.93
C ILE A 223 -10.41 6.58 -12.36
N ASP A 224 -10.30 7.54 -13.29
CA ASP A 224 -11.41 7.95 -14.11
C ASP A 224 -11.78 6.67 -14.85
N LEU A 225 -12.70 5.92 -14.27
CA LEU A 225 -13.53 5.00 -15.02
C LEU A 225 -14.31 5.90 -15.95
N VAL A 226 -13.68 6.28 -17.06
CA VAL A 226 -14.32 6.93 -18.17
C VAL A 226 -15.34 5.91 -18.68
N PHE A 227 -16.55 5.99 -18.15
CA PHE A 227 -17.71 5.35 -18.71
C PHE A 227 -18.06 6.15 -19.97
N THR A 228 -17.53 5.75 -21.12
CA THR A 228 -18.20 6.06 -22.39
C THR A 228 -19.31 5.04 -22.58
N GLU A 229 -20.53 5.55 -22.76
CA GLU A 229 -21.74 4.81 -23.16
C GLU A 229 -21.53 3.94 -24.42
#